data_AF-A7L3C7-F1
#
_entry.id   AF-A7L3C7-F1
#
_cell.length_a   1.000
_cell.length_b   1.000
_cell.length_c   1.000
_cell.angle_alpha   90.00
_cell.angle_beta   90.00
_cell.angle_gamma   90.00
#
_symmetry.space_group_name_H-M   'P 1'
#
loop_
_entity.id
_entity.type
_entity.pdbx_description
1 polymer ?
#
loop_
_entity_poly.entity_id
_entity_poly.type
_entity_poly.pdbx_seq_one_letter_code
_entity_poly.pdbx_strand_id
1 'polypeptide(L)'
;EYLVQSIPYVYNDWLSDVPGMNYDIYVELDARVAQARYLYDTRNIIKNGDFTQGVMGWHVTGNADVQQIDGVSVLVLSNWSAGVSQNVHLQHNHGYVLRVIALKRRTW
;
A
#
# COMPACT_ATOMS: atom_id res chain seq x y z
N GLU A 1 -5.06 6.21 8.06
CA GLU A 1 -5.44 4.81 8.40
C GLU A 1 -5.28 4.55 9.88
N TYR A 2 -4.05 4.51 10.41
CA TYR A 2 -3.82 4.24 11.84
C TYR A 2 -4.67 5.10 12.79
N LEU A 3 -4.81 6.41 12.50
CA LEU A 3 -5.64 7.31 13.33
C LEU A 3 -7.13 6.91 13.38
N VAL A 4 -7.68 6.41 12.27
CA VAL A 4 -9.07 5.92 12.21
C VAL A 4 -9.17 4.60 12.97
N GLN A 5 -8.19 3.70 12.79
CA GLN A 5 -8.11 2.42 13.49
C GLN A 5 -7.87 2.57 15.00
N SER A 6 -7.35 3.72 15.45
CA SER A 6 -7.16 4.03 16.86
C SER A 6 -8.37 4.68 17.54
N ILE A 7 -9.50 4.87 16.85
CA ILE A 7 -10.71 5.44 17.46
C ILE A 7 -11.21 4.47 18.54
N PRO A 8 -11.39 4.93 19.79
CA PRO A 8 -11.87 4.06 20.87
C PRO A 8 -13.39 3.88 20.80
N TYR A 9 -13.93 2.85 21.47
CA TYR A 9 -15.37 2.63 21.64
C TYR A 9 -16.17 2.55 20.33
N VAL A 10 -15.56 1.98 19.28
CA VAL A 10 -16.23 1.69 18.00
C VAL A 10 -17.26 0.57 18.17
N TYR A 11 -16.91 -0.46 18.93
CA TYR A 11 -17.81 -1.53 19.35
C TYR A 11 -17.92 -1.55 20.87
N ASN A 12 -18.96 -2.18 21.39
CA ASN A 12 -19.13 -2.36 22.83
C ASN A 12 -18.05 -3.31 23.39
N ASP A 13 -17.40 -2.93 24.49
CA ASP A 13 -16.30 -3.69 25.09
C ASP A 13 -16.71 -5.09 25.59
N TRP A 14 -18.00 -5.31 25.90
CA TRP A 14 -18.53 -6.59 26.37
C TRP A 14 -19.25 -7.39 25.29
N LEU A 15 -19.71 -6.74 24.22
CA LEU A 15 -20.44 -7.34 23.10
C LEU A 15 -19.91 -6.77 21.78
N SER A 16 -18.87 -7.40 21.21
CA SER A 16 -18.15 -6.91 20.03
C SER A 16 -19.00 -6.68 18.79
N ASP A 17 -20.18 -7.28 18.70
CA ASP A 17 -21.09 -7.12 17.56
C ASP A 17 -22.06 -5.94 17.72
N VAL A 18 -22.06 -5.29 18.89
CA VAL A 18 -22.92 -4.16 19.20
C VAL A 18 -22.17 -2.86 18.90
N PRO A 19 -22.70 -1.99 18.01
CA PRO A 19 -22.13 -0.67 17.75
C PRO A 19 -21.94 0.14 19.04
N GLY A 20 -20.75 0.70 19.21
CA GLY A 20 -20.41 1.63 20.28
C GLY A 20 -20.70 3.08 19.91
N MET A 21 -20.33 4.01 20.80
CA MET A 21 -20.63 5.45 20.61
C MET A 21 -19.95 6.06 19.38
N ASN A 22 -18.81 5.51 18.95
CA ASN A 22 -18.03 6.04 17.83
C ASN A 22 -18.19 5.21 16.55
N TYR A 23 -19.14 4.28 16.51
CA TYR A 23 -19.32 3.39 15.36
C TYR A 23 -19.58 4.17 14.06
N ASP A 24 -20.54 5.08 14.05
CA ASP A 24 -20.95 5.78 12.83
C ASP A 24 -19.81 6.62 12.24
N ILE A 25 -19.12 7.39 13.09
CA ILE A 25 -17.98 8.21 12.65
C ILE A 25 -16.79 7.34 12.20
N TYR A 26 -16.55 6.20 12.85
CA TYR A 26 -15.51 5.26 12.44
C TYR A 26 -15.80 4.70 11.05
N VAL A 27 -17.01 4.18 10.82
CA VAL A 27 -17.41 3.60 9.53
C VAL A 27 -17.32 4.64 8.41
N GLU A 28 -17.77 5.87 8.66
CA GLU A 28 -17.67 6.94 7.66
C GLU A 28 -16.20 7.26 7.32
N LEU A 29 -15.34 7.40 8.32
CA LEU A 29 -13.93 7.71 8.12
C LEU A 29 -13.17 6.56 7.44
N ASP A 30 -13.46 5.32 7.82
CA ASP A 30 -12.83 4.14 7.22
C ASP A 30 -13.23 4.00 5.74
N ALA A 31 -14.50 4.24 5.41
CA ALA A 31 -14.97 4.27 4.03
C ALA A 31 -14.26 5.37 3.21
N ARG A 32 -14.07 6.58 3.77
CA ARG A 32 -13.33 7.66 3.10
C ARG A 32 -11.86 7.32 2.88
N VAL A 33 -11.23 6.63 3.84
CA VAL A 33 -9.86 6.14 3.72
C VAL A 33 -9.75 5.08 2.62
N ALA A 34 -10.69 4.12 2.58
CA ALA A 34 -10.76 3.11 1.54
C ALA A 34 -10.95 3.74 0.15
N GLN A 35 -11.81 4.76 0.03
CA GLN A 35 -11.98 5.52 -1.19
C GLN A 35 -10.70 6.25 -1.62
N ALA A 36 -9.97 6.86 -0.67
CA ALA A 36 -8.71 7.54 -0.95
C ALA A 36 -7.64 6.57 -1.48
N ARG A 37 -7.54 5.36 -0.91
CA ARG A 37 -6.67 4.28 -1.42
C ARG A 37 -7.04 3.90 -2.85
N TYR A 38 -8.33 3.62 -3.10
CA TYR A 38 -8.81 3.31 -4.43
C TYR A 38 -8.47 4.39 -5.47
N LEU A 39 -8.67 5.67 -5.12
CA LEU A 39 -8.31 6.80 -5.99
C LEU A 39 -6.79 6.92 -6.20
N TYR A 40 -5.98 6.58 -5.20
CA TYR A 40 -4.52 6.54 -5.32
C TYR A 40 -4.05 5.42 -6.25
N ASP A 41 -4.67 4.24 -6.17
CA ASP A 41 -4.30 3.07 -6.96
C ASP A 41 -4.75 3.22 -8.42
N THR A 42 -5.97 3.72 -8.63
CA THR A 42 -6.55 3.88 -9.97
C THR A 42 -5.85 4.92 -10.83
N ARG A 43 -5.25 5.96 -10.23
CA ARG A 43 -4.42 6.92 -10.98
C ARG A 43 -3.02 6.39 -11.31
N ASN A 44 -2.58 5.30 -10.66
CA ASN A 44 -1.26 4.77 -10.85
C ASN A 44 -1.21 3.97 -12.17
N ILE A 45 -0.34 4.40 -13.07
CA ILE A 45 -0.16 3.74 -14.38
C ILE A 45 0.66 2.45 -14.22
N ILE A 46 1.53 2.40 -13.20
CA ILE A 46 2.32 1.22 -12.86
C ILE A 46 1.38 0.15 -12.30
N LYS A 47 1.41 -1.03 -12.89
CA LYS A 47 0.61 -2.18 -12.42
C LYS A 47 1.28 -2.79 -11.20
N ASN A 48 0.48 -3.06 -10.16
CA ASN A 48 0.96 -3.65 -8.90
C ASN A 48 2.17 -2.88 -8.32
N GLY A 49 2.11 -1.55 -8.36
CA GLY A 49 3.19 -0.68 -7.85
C GLY A 49 3.28 -0.59 -6.32
N ASP A 50 2.26 -1.10 -5.64
CA ASP A 50 2.12 -1.29 -4.20
C ASP A 50 2.54 -2.70 -3.73
N PHE A 51 2.85 -3.60 -4.68
CA PHE A 51 3.28 -4.99 -4.43
C PHE A 51 2.29 -5.86 -3.65
N THR A 52 1.02 -5.48 -3.56
CA THR A 52 -0.02 -6.28 -2.87
C THR A 52 -0.28 -7.62 -3.53
N GLN A 53 0.10 -7.77 -4.81
CA GLN A 53 0.08 -9.03 -5.56
C GLN A 53 1.48 -9.63 -5.74
N GLY A 54 2.39 -9.37 -4.78
CA GLY A 54 3.79 -9.80 -4.87
C GLY A 54 4.50 -9.13 -6.05
N VAL A 55 5.24 -9.90 -6.85
CA VAL A 55 5.97 -9.42 -8.03
C VAL A 55 5.17 -9.57 -9.34
N MET A 56 3.86 -9.81 -9.28
CA MET A 56 3.04 -9.94 -10.48
C MET A 56 3.10 -8.66 -11.34
N GLY A 57 3.31 -8.82 -12.65
CA GLY A 57 3.46 -7.68 -13.57
C GLY A 57 4.84 -7.01 -13.54
N TRP A 58 5.76 -7.50 -12.71
CA TRP A 58 7.16 -7.06 -12.67
C TRP A 58 8.08 -8.13 -13.25
N HIS A 59 9.07 -7.70 -14.01
CA HIS A 59 10.20 -8.54 -14.39
C HIS A 59 11.24 -8.49 -13.27
N VAL A 60 11.59 -9.65 -12.70
CA VAL A 60 12.51 -9.77 -11.56
C VAL A 60 13.88 -10.20 -12.03
N THR A 61 14.93 -9.57 -11.50
CA THR A 61 16.33 -9.97 -11.65
C THR A 61 16.96 -10.17 -10.27
N GLY A 62 17.81 -11.19 -10.12
CA GLY A 62 18.47 -11.48 -8.84
C GLY A 62 17.50 -11.86 -7.72
N ASN A 63 17.86 -11.55 -6.48
CA ASN A 63 17.05 -11.90 -5.30
C ASN A 63 16.23 -10.69 -4.84
N ALA A 64 15.17 -10.39 -5.59
CA ALA A 64 14.13 -9.45 -5.16
C ALA A 64 12.93 -10.24 -4.64
N ASP A 65 12.35 -9.79 -3.53
CA ASP A 65 11.21 -10.44 -2.88
C ASP A 65 10.23 -9.41 -2.33
N VAL A 66 9.02 -9.83 -1.98
CA VAL A 66 8.00 -8.98 -1.34
C VAL A 66 7.71 -9.51 0.05
N GLN A 67 7.88 -8.67 1.06
CA GLN A 67 7.65 -9.01 2.47
C GLN A 67 6.46 -8.24 3.03
N GLN A 68 5.74 -8.85 3.97
CA GLN A 68 4.74 -8.14 4.78
C GLN A 68 5.41 -7.49 5.98
N ILE A 69 5.40 -6.16 6.03
CA ILE A 69 5.94 -5.38 7.14
C ILE A 69 4.78 -4.53 7.67
N ASP A 70 4.39 -4.78 8.92
CA ASP A 70 3.28 -4.08 9.59
C ASP A 70 1.97 -4.09 8.76
N GLY A 71 1.68 -5.21 8.09
CA GLY A 71 0.49 -5.40 7.25
C GLY A 71 0.58 -4.73 5.87
N VAL A 72 1.75 -4.20 5.48
CA VAL A 72 2.00 -3.57 4.18
C VAL A 72 2.95 -4.44 3.36
N SER A 73 2.65 -4.61 2.07
CA SER A 73 3.52 -5.30 1.12
C SER A 73 4.69 -4.40 0.71
N VAL A 74 5.92 -4.84 0.91
CA VAL A 74 7.13 -4.06 0.66
C VAL A 74 8.10 -4.85 -0.21
N LEU A 75 8.54 -4.27 -1.33
CA LEU A 75 9.63 -4.80 -2.14
C LEU A 75 10.95 -4.72 -1.37
N VAL A 76 11.63 -5.84 -1.24
CA VAL A 76 12.95 -5.98 -0.62
C VAL A 76 13.97 -6.39 -1.66
N LEU A 77 15.02 -5.56 -1.81
CA LEU A 77 16.17 -5.84 -2.66
C LEU A 77 17.37 -6.15 -1.76
N SER A 78 17.72 -7.43 -1.62
CA SER A 78 18.70 -7.88 -0.62
C SER A 78 20.16 -7.81 -1.07
N ASN A 79 20.41 -7.63 -2.37
CA ASN A 79 21.77 -7.51 -2.92
C ASN A 79 21.79 -6.56 -4.13
N TRP A 80 23.00 -6.22 -4.59
CA TRP A 80 23.19 -5.23 -5.66
C TRP A 80 22.74 -5.73 -7.04
N SER A 81 22.62 -7.04 -7.24
CA SER A 81 22.14 -7.64 -8.49
C SER A 81 20.62 -7.85 -8.51
N ALA A 82 19.93 -7.59 -7.38
CA ALA A 82 18.49 -7.66 -7.27
C ALA A 82 17.83 -6.43 -7.90
N GLY A 83 16.74 -6.64 -8.64
CA GLY A 83 16.00 -5.57 -9.27
C GLY A 83 14.65 -6.03 -9.77
N VAL A 84 13.77 -5.06 -9.98
CA VAL A 84 12.49 -5.25 -10.68
C VAL A 84 12.34 -4.20 -11.75
N SER A 85 11.74 -4.55 -12.87
CA SER A 85 11.43 -3.61 -13.95
C SER A 85 10.04 -3.88 -14.53
N GLN A 86 9.41 -2.82 -15.04
CA GLN A 86 8.14 -2.90 -15.74
C GLN A 86 8.16 -1.91 -16.90
N ASN A 87 7.73 -2.37 -18.08
CA ASN A 87 7.52 -1.49 -19.22
C ASN A 87 6.15 -0.83 -19.08
N VAL A 88 6.13 0.51 -19.06
CA VAL A 88 4.91 1.30 -18.89
C VAL A 88 4.62 2.03 -20.19
N HIS A 89 3.40 1.88 -20.71
CA HIS A 89 2.97 2.56 -21.91
C HIS A 89 2.48 3.97 -21.55
N LEU A 90 3.17 4.98 -22.03
CA LEU A 90 2.85 6.39 -21.78
C LEU A 90 2.34 7.06 -23.06
N GLN A 91 1.51 8.08 -22.89
CA GLN A 91 1.06 8.94 -23.98
C GLN A 91 2.12 10.00 -24.26
N HIS A 92 2.39 10.22 -25.55
CA HIS A 92 3.34 11.26 -25.98
C HIS A 92 2.83 12.66 -25.57
N ASN A 93 3.77 13.60 -25.36
CA ASN A 93 3.48 15.00 -25.02
C ASN A 93 2.67 15.22 -23.73
N HIS A 94 2.73 14.28 -22.78
CA HIS A 94 2.14 14.42 -21.45
C HIS A 94 3.22 14.45 -20.36
N GLY A 95 2.96 15.19 -19.28
CA GLY A 95 3.81 15.22 -18.10
C GLY A 95 3.47 14.10 -17.13
N TYR A 96 4.49 13.46 -16.56
CA TYR A 96 4.33 12.37 -15.59
C TYR A 96 5.16 12.63 -14.34
N VAL A 97 4.71 12.10 -13.20
CA VAL A 97 5.43 12.14 -11.93
C VAL A 97 5.76 10.72 -11.51
N LEU A 98 7.06 10.41 -11.44
CA LEU A 98 7.54 9.18 -10.81
C LEU A 98 7.75 9.46 -9.31
N ARG A 99 7.06 8.70 -8.45
CA ARG A 99 7.23 8.76 -7.00
C ARG A 99 7.56 7.38 -6.48
N VAL A 100 8.59 7.31 -5.64
CA VAL A 100 8.98 6.10 -4.93
C VAL A 100 8.99 6.40 -3.44
N ILE A 101 8.36 5.54 -2.64
CA ILE A 101 8.39 5.59 -1.18
C ILE A 101 9.16 4.35 -0.73
N ALA A 102 10.37 4.54 -0.24
CA ALA A 102 11.26 3.44 0.13
C ALA A 102 12.19 3.84 1.28
N LEU A 103 12.69 2.82 1.99
CA LEU A 103 13.71 2.97 3.02
C LEU A 103 14.98 2.22 2.58
N LYS A 104 16.13 2.90 2.65
CA LYS A 104 17.43 2.24 2.46
C LYS A 104 18.00 1.83 3.81
N ARG A 105 18.24 0.54 4.00
CA ARG A 105 19.00 0.01 5.14
C ARG A 105 20.41 -0.36 4.69
N ARG A 106 21.41 0.01 5.49
CA ARG A 106 22.78 -0.50 5.33
C ARG A 106 22.92 -1.73 6.21
N THR A 107 23.36 -2.83 5.63
CA THR A 107 23.97 -3.93 6.38
C THR A 107 25.46 -3.63 6.52
N TRP A 108 25.98 -3.83 7.74
CA TRP A 108 27.40 -3.67 8.10
C TRP A 108 28.21 -4.89 7.69
#